data_AF-A0A6V8CZV9-F1
#
_entry.id   AF-A0A6V8CZV9-F1
#
_cell.length_a   1.000
_cell.length_b   1.000
_cell.length_c   1.000
_cell.angle_alpha   90.00
_cell.angle_beta   90.00
_cell.angle_gamma   90.00
#
_symmetry.space_group_name_H-M   'P 1'
#
loop_
_entity.id
_entity.type
_entity.pdbx_description
1 polymer ?
#
loop_
_entity_poly.entity_id
_entity_poly.type
_entity_poly.pdbx_seq_one_letter_code
_entity_poly.pdbx_strand_id
1 'polypeptide(L)'
;MEDATHDTDEEDEELVHVEECPSCGTEEVHEILSEKEVGGGADYRVRCETCSHVHLIHVRHPKAVIVQFTLSDGAHSSNEEIEVDEDEVIHIGDVFDHAKMLWRVQTLHLKQEQSVRYADPVLIVSAWAVRCDLVRIKVTMTRGEDSASSIIESDPDTVFSCGTIIEHEGEKWRIRAIHTGIGRTLTGRREAAEIRRLFLHPPPVPRNRRWQRD
;
A
#
# COMPACT_ATOMS: atom_id res chain seq x y z
N MET A 1 -4.46 3.18 -50.60
CA MET A 1 -3.70 1.98 -50.22
C MET A 1 -3.12 2.25 -48.87
N GLU A 2 -3.59 1.70 -47.76
CA GLU A 2 -4.75 0.88 -47.43
C GLU A 2 -4.96 1.13 -45.94
N ASP A 3 -6.23 1.16 -45.57
CA ASP A 3 -6.73 1.26 -44.21
C ASP A 3 -6.29 0.01 -43.42
N ALA A 4 -5.73 0.19 -42.23
CA ALA A 4 -5.37 -0.90 -41.34
C ALA A 4 -6.13 -0.70 -40.03
N THR A 5 -7.41 -1.03 -40.08
CA THR A 5 -8.26 -1.24 -38.91
C THR A 5 -7.68 -2.41 -38.12
N HIS A 6 -7.15 -2.10 -36.94
CA HIS A 6 -6.78 -3.07 -35.93
C HIS A 6 -8.07 -3.56 -35.28
N ASP A 7 -8.64 -4.65 -35.81
CA ASP A 7 -9.64 -5.45 -35.11
C ASP A 7 -8.94 -6.06 -33.88
N THR A 8 -9.18 -5.48 -32.72
CA THR A 8 -9.07 -6.20 -31.45
C THR A 8 -10.38 -6.97 -31.31
N ASP A 9 -10.35 -8.24 -31.72
CA ASP A 9 -11.32 -9.23 -31.28
C ASP A 9 -11.25 -9.30 -29.74
N GLU A 10 -12.10 -8.52 -29.07
CA GLU A 10 -12.44 -8.74 -27.67
C GLU A 10 -13.23 -10.05 -27.64
N GLU A 11 -12.52 -11.15 -27.39
CA GLU A 11 -13.17 -12.40 -26.99
C GLU A 11 -13.93 -12.11 -25.69
N ASP A 12 -15.25 -11.91 -25.80
CA ASP A 12 -16.19 -11.93 -24.68
C ASP A 12 -15.98 -13.26 -23.94
N GLU A 13 -15.14 -13.27 -22.89
CA GLU A 13 -15.08 -14.36 -21.93
C GLU A 13 -16.48 -14.47 -21.32
N GLU A 14 -17.27 -15.44 -21.78
CA GLU A 14 -18.62 -15.69 -21.30
C GLU A 14 -18.55 -16.06 -19.81
N LEU A 15 -18.80 -15.07 -18.95
CA LEU A 15 -18.72 -15.22 -17.50
C LEU A 15 -19.79 -16.22 -17.04
N VAL A 16 -19.34 -17.40 -16.63
CA VAL A 16 -20.21 -18.49 -16.18
C VAL A 16 -20.52 -18.32 -14.69
N HIS A 17 -21.79 -18.18 -14.32
CA HIS A 17 -22.21 -18.07 -12.91
C HIS A 17 -22.32 -19.47 -12.28
N VAL A 18 -21.44 -19.77 -11.32
CA VAL A 18 -21.45 -21.04 -10.56
C VAL A 18 -21.87 -20.76 -9.12
N GLU A 19 -22.89 -21.49 -8.64
CA GLU A 19 -23.40 -21.33 -7.27
C GLU A 19 -23.97 -22.66 -6.74
N GLU A 20 -24.04 -22.84 -5.42
CA GLU A 20 -24.70 -24.00 -4.82
C GLU A 20 -26.22 -23.96 -5.06
N CYS A 21 -26.75 -24.96 -5.78
CA CYS A 21 -28.18 -25.03 -6.02
C CYS A 21 -28.94 -25.58 -4.79
N PRO A 22 -29.92 -24.86 -4.23
CA PRO A 22 -30.66 -25.30 -3.03
C PRO A 22 -31.51 -26.56 -3.25
N SER A 23 -31.73 -26.97 -4.50
CA SER A 23 -32.52 -28.17 -4.82
C SER A 23 -31.67 -29.44 -4.98
N CYS A 24 -30.45 -29.35 -5.52
CA CYS A 24 -29.58 -30.52 -5.68
C CYS A 24 -28.38 -30.53 -4.72
N GLY A 25 -28.10 -29.41 -4.03
CA GLY A 25 -27.02 -29.29 -3.04
C GLY A 25 -25.63 -29.41 -3.66
N THR A 26 -25.49 -29.09 -4.95
CA THR A 26 -24.24 -29.12 -5.69
C THR A 26 -23.95 -27.74 -6.27
N GLU A 27 -22.67 -27.38 -6.38
CA GLU A 27 -22.21 -26.20 -7.10
C GLU A 27 -22.37 -26.45 -8.61
N GLU A 28 -23.24 -25.69 -9.25
CA GLU A 28 -23.61 -25.88 -10.65
C GLU A 28 -23.66 -24.54 -11.38
N VAL A 29 -23.57 -24.60 -12.70
CA VAL A 29 -23.82 -23.44 -13.56
C VAL A 29 -25.30 -23.06 -13.51
N HIS A 30 -25.54 -21.76 -13.44
CA HIS A 30 -26.87 -21.18 -13.38
C HIS A 30 -27.10 -20.16 -14.51
N GLU A 31 -28.15 -20.38 -15.30
CA GLU A 31 -28.62 -19.46 -16.33
C GLU A 31 -29.38 -18.29 -15.68
N ILE A 32 -28.98 -17.05 -15.96
CA ILE A 32 -29.67 -15.84 -15.47
C ILE A 32 -30.92 -15.58 -16.32
N LEU A 33 -32.10 -15.69 -15.71
CA LEU A 33 -33.40 -15.46 -16.38
C LEU A 33 -33.86 -14.01 -16.32
N SER A 34 -33.57 -13.33 -15.21
CA SER A 34 -33.93 -11.93 -15.04
C SER A 34 -33.10 -11.29 -13.94
N GLU A 35 -32.78 -10.02 -14.11
CA GLU A 35 -32.12 -9.18 -13.13
C GLU A 35 -33.06 -8.07 -12.66
N LYS A 36 -33.00 -7.73 -11.38
CA LYS A 36 -33.72 -6.59 -10.81
C LYS A 36 -32.87 -5.86 -9.78
N GLU A 37 -32.55 -4.60 -10.06
CA GLU A 37 -31.91 -3.71 -9.08
C GLU A 37 -32.84 -3.44 -7.89
N VAL A 38 -32.36 -3.72 -6.67
CA VAL A 38 -33.06 -3.41 -5.41
C VAL A 38 -32.01 -3.08 -4.36
N GLY A 39 -32.13 -2.00 -3.59
CA GLY A 39 -31.32 -1.81 -2.37
C GLY A 39 -29.79 -1.79 -2.55
N GLY A 40 -29.26 -1.22 -3.64
CA GLY A 40 -27.81 -1.09 -3.86
C GLY A 40 -27.11 -2.32 -4.45
N GLY A 41 -27.87 -3.32 -4.90
CA GLY A 41 -27.38 -4.41 -5.75
C GLY A 41 -28.53 -5.05 -6.51
N ALA A 42 -28.41 -6.32 -6.91
CA ALA A 42 -29.32 -6.97 -7.86
C ALA A 42 -29.87 -8.33 -7.41
N ASP A 43 -31.18 -8.53 -7.60
CA ASP A 43 -31.82 -9.83 -7.46
C ASP A 43 -31.76 -10.55 -8.81
N TYR A 44 -31.10 -11.69 -8.83
CA TYR A 44 -31.01 -12.54 -10.01
C TYR A 44 -31.96 -13.71 -9.85
N ARG A 45 -32.90 -13.84 -10.78
CA ARG A 45 -33.68 -15.07 -10.93
C ARG A 45 -32.89 -15.99 -11.83
N VAL A 46 -32.42 -17.10 -11.28
CA VAL A 46 -31.54 -18.02 -12.00
C VAL A 46 -32.14 -19.42 -12.10
N ARG A 47 -31.73 -20.17 -13.12
CA ARG A 47 -32.11 -21.57 -13.34
C ARG A 47 -30.87 -22.46 -13.30
N CYS A 48 -30.87 -23.46 -12.43
CA CYS A 48 -29.81 -24.49 -12.42
C CYS A 48 -29.84 -25.29 -13.72
N GLU A 49 -28.70 -25.43 -14.41
CA GLU A 49 -28.62 -26.22 -15.64
C GLU A 49 -28.82 -27.72 -15.38
N THR A 50 -28.39 -28.22 -14.22
CA THR A 50 -28.42 -29.64 -13.87
C THR A 50 -29.81 -30.13 -13.45
N CYS A 51 -30.51 -29.39 -12.59
CA CYS A 51 -31.82 -29.81 -12.06
C CYS A 51 -33.00 -28.93 -12.52
N SER A 52 -32.75 -27.89 -13.33
CA SER A 52 -33.76 -26.92 -13.81
C SER A 52 -34.50 -26.16 -12.71
N HIS A 53 -34.04 -26.21 -11.45
CA HIS A 53 -34.65 -25.48 -10.35
C HIS A 53 -34.43 -23.98 -10.53
N VAL A 54 -35.51 -23.19 -10.39
CA VAL A 54 -35.47 -21.74 -10.50
C VAL A 54 -35.53 -21.13 -9.10
N HIS A 55 -34.54 -20.31 -8.77
CA HIS A 55 -34.45 -19.65 -7.47
C HIS A 55 -33.89 -18.22 -7.60
N LEU A 56 -33.86 -17.50 -6.49
CA LEU A 56 -33.39 -16.11 -6.43
C LEU A 56 -32.04 -16.05 -5.70
N ILE A 57 -31.10 -15.35 -6.31
CA ILE A 57 -29.82 -14.98 -5.71
C ILE A 57 -29.88 -13.48 -5.43
N HIS A 58 -29.54 -13.08 -4.19
CA HIS A 58 -29.51 -11.69 -3.78
C HIS A 58 -28.04 -11.24 -3.69
N VAL A 59 -27.57 -10.46 -4.66
CA VAL A 59 -26.20 -9.93 -4.65
C VAL A 59 -26.24 -8.51 -4.15
N ARG A 60 -25.71 -8.24 -2.96
CA ARG A 60 -25.66 -6.91 -2.34
C ARG A 60 -24.28 -6.67 -1.75
N HIS A 61 -23.79 -5.44 -1.90
CA HIS A 61 -22.63 -5.00 -1.14
C HIS A 61 -23.00 -4.91 0.36
N PRO A 62 -22.06 -5.23 1.26
CA PRO A 62 -22.20 -4.94 2.67
C PRO A 62 -22.50 -3.46 2.91
N LYS A 63 -23.07 -3.12 4.06
CA LYS A 63 -23.29 -1.70 4.37
C LYS A 63 -21.95 -1.05 4.68
N ALA A 64 -21.74 0.15 4.15
CA ALA A 64 -20.63 0.98 4.56
C ALA A 64 -20.90 1.63 5.93
N VAL A 65 -19.86 1.72 6.75
CA VAL A 65 -19.81 2.51 7.99
C VAL A 65 -18.66 3.51 7.91
N ILE A 66 -18.85 4.66 8.55
CA ILE A 66 -17.86 5.75 8.54
C ILE A 66 -16.96 5.60 9.75
N VAL A 67 -15.66 5.44 9.53
CA VAL A 67 -14.63 5.42 10.56
C VAL A 67 -13.84 6.72 10.53
N GLN A 68 -13.65 7.34 11.69
CA GLN A 68 -12.84 8.55 11.83
C GLN A 68 -11.35 8.19 11.87
N PHE A 69 -10.57 8.67 10.91
CA PHE A 69 -9.13 8.46 10.85
C PHE A 69 -8.37 9.76 11.10
N THR A 70 -7.45 9.74 12.06
CA THR A 70 -6.35 10.71 12.11
C THR A 70 -5.23 10.21 11.20
N LEU A 71 -4.98 10.90 10.10
CA LEU A 71 -3.95 10.59 9.13
C LEU A 71 -2.72 11.45 9.40
N SER A 72 -1.55 10.84 9.58
CA SER A 72 -0.28 11.56 9.85
C SER A 72 0.75 11.43 8.74
N ASP A 73 1.09 12.55 8.12
CA ASP A 73 2.19 12.70 7.17
C ASP A 73 3.31 13.55 7.78
N GLY A 74 4.31 12.88 8.37
CA GLY A 74 5.45 13.54 8.98
C GLY A 74 5.06 14.45 10.16
N ALA A 75 5.12 15.76 9.95
CA ALA A 75 4.77 16.77 10.95
C ALA A 75 3.31 17.26 10.82
N HIS A 76 2.59 16.80 9.81
CA HIS A 76 1.22 17.21 9.53
C HIS A 76 0.26 16.07 9.85
N SER A 77 -0.88 16.41 10.42
CA SER A 77 -1.97 15.48 10.66
C SER A 77 -3.30 16.10 10.25
N SER A 78 -4.17 15.31 9.62
CA SER A 78 -5.57 15.67 9.35
C SER A 78 -6.50 14.61 9.94
N ASN A 79 -7.76 14.98 10.15
CA ASN A 79 -8.82 14.04 10.50
C ASN A 79 -9.71 13.87 9.26
N GLU A 80 -9.90 12.64 8.83
CA GLU A 80 -10.69 12.28 7.66
C GLU A 80 -11.75 11.25 8.04
N GLU A 81 -12.89 11.32 7.36
CA GLU A 81 -13.96 10.34 7.47
C GLU A 81 -13.79 9.33 6.31
N ILE A 82 -13.60 8.05 6.64
CA ILE A 82 -13.35 7.01 5.64
C ILE A 82 -14.46 5.95 5.72
N GLU A 83 -15.04 5.63 4.57
CA GLU A 83 -16.05 4.56 4.43
C GLU A 83 -15.35 3.20 4.41
N VAL A 84 -15.87 2.29 5.24
CA VAL A 84 -15.37 0.92 5.42
C VAL A 84 -16.57 -0.02 5.44
N ASP A 85 -16.46 -1.19 4.83
CA ASP A 85 -17.54 -2.18 4.83
C ASP A 85 -17.78 -2.74 6.24
N GLU A 86 -19.04 -2.93 6.64
CA GLU A 86 -19.41 -3.32 8.02
C GLU A 86 -18.92 -4.71 8.43
N ASP A 87 -18.67 -5.58 7.45
CA ASP A 87 -18.19 -6.95 7.60
C ASP A 87 -16.66 -7.07 7.45
N GLU A 88 -15.95 -5.98 7.14
CA GLU A 88 -14.50 -5.95 7.15
C GLU A 88 -13.97 -5.88 8.59
N VAL A 89 -12.79 -6.45 8.86
CA VAL A 89 -12.12 -6.32 10.17
C VAL A 89 -10.82 -5.55 9.98
N ILE A 90 -10.71 -4.38 10.63
CA ILE A 90 -9.52 -3.55 10.55
C ILE A 90 -8.47 -4.03 11.54
N HIS A 91 -7.25 -4.27 11.06
CA HIS A 91 -6.10 -4.67 11.86
C HIS A 91 -5.06 -3.54 11.95
N ILE A 92 -4.33 -3.51 13.06
CA ILE A 92 -3.10 -2.73 13.15
C ILE A 92 -2.09 -3.31 12.15
N GLY A 93 -1.57 -2.45 11.27
CA GLY A 93 -0.65 -2.81 10.21
C GLY A 93 -1.28 -2.83 8.82
N ASP A 94 -2.61 -2.80 8.72
CA ASP A 94 -3.31 -2.74 7.44
C ASP A 94 -2.92 -1.49 6.67
N VAL A 95 -2.84 -1.64 5.34
CA VAL A 95 -2.47 -0.58 4.42
C VAL A 95 -3.63 -0.32 3.49
N PHE A 96 -4.07 0.94 3.41
CA PHE A 96 -5.15 1.37 2.54
C PHE A 96 -4.74 2.62 1.74
N ASP A 97 -5.37 2.81 0.57
CA ASP A 97 -5.26 4.03 -0.22
C ASP A 97 -6.26 5.08 0.27
N HIS A 98 -5.79 6.31 0.45
CA HIS A 98 -6.66 7.46 0.64
C HIS A 98 -5.96 8.73 0.16
N ALA A 99 -6.67 9.56 -0.60
CA ALA A 99 -6.14 10.80 -1.17
C ALA A 99 -4.83 10.61 -1.98
N LYS A 100 -4.72 9.50 -2.74
CA LYS A 100 -3.55 9.12 -3.56
C LYS A 100 -2.27 8.86 -2.76
N MET A 101 -2.40 8.47 -1.50
CA MET A 101 -1.31 8.11 -0.61
C MET A 101 -1.65 6.80 0.10
N LEU A 102 -0.63 6.01 0.45
CA LEU A 102 -0.83 4.79 1.22
C LEU A 102 -0.65 5.05 2.72
N TRP A 103 -1.61 4.61 3.51
CA TRP A 103 -1.66 4.82 4.94
C TRP A 103 -1.64 3.48 5.67
N ARG A 104 -0.77 3.35 6.67
CA ARG A 104 -0.70 2.17 7.53
C ARG A 104 -1.38 2.43 8.86
N VAL A 105 -2.36 1.61 9.22
CA VAL A 105 -3.03 1.65 10.52
C VAL A 105 -2.02 1.36 11.63
N GLN A 106 -1.92 2.26 12.60
CA GLN A 106 -1.02 2.14 13.76
C GLN A 106 -1.77 1.89 15.06
N THR A 107 -2.92 2.51 15.24
CA THR A 107 -3.70 2.42 16.48
C THR A 107 -5.19 2.43 16.17
N LEU A 108 -5.94 1.64 16.93
CA LEU A 108 -7.40 1.62 16.93
C LEU A 108 -7.88 2.05 18.31
N HIS A 109 -8.80 3.01 18.35
CA HIS A 109 -9.45 3.49 19.56
C HIS A 109 -10.90 3.04 19.59
N LEU A 110 -11.23 2.23 20.59
CA LEU A 110 -12.59 1.76 20.84
C LEU A 110 -13.29 2.64 21.88
N LYS A 111 -14.61 2.48 22.02
CA LYS A 111 -15.36 3.13 23.12
C LYS A 111 -14.87 2.73 24.51
N GLN A 112 -14.36 1.50 24.62
CA GLN A 112 -13.69 1.02 25.81
C GLN A 112 -12.21 1.39 25.68
N GLU A 113 -11.59 1.95 26.71
CA GLU A 113 -10.18 2.38 26.72
C GLU A 113 -9.20 1.17 26.73
N GLN A 114 -9.30 0.31 25.72
CA GLN A 114 -8.46 -0.87 25.54
C GLN A 114 -7.69 -0.77 24.23
N SER A 115 -6.38 -1.03 24.29
CA SER A 115 -5.59 -1.24 23.09
C SER A 115 -5.88 -2.62 22.50
N VAL A 116 -6.31 -2.65 21.25
CA VAL A 116 -6.63 -3.86 20.50
C VAL A 116 -5.73 -3.99 19.27
N ARG A 117 -5.58 -5.21 18.76
CA ARG A 117 -4.82 -5.48 17.53
C ARG A 117 -5.69 -5.40 16.27
N TYR A 118 -6.98 -5.56 16.44
CA TYR A 118 -7.98 -5.52 15.39
C TYR A 118 -9.33 -5.16 16.00
N ALA A 119 -10.27 -4.69 15.18
CA ALA A 119 -11.64 -4.43 15.59
C ALA A 119 -12.59 -4.38 14.39
N ASP A 120 -13.85 -4.69 14.66
CA ASP A 120 -14.95 -4.43 13.72
C ASP A 120 -15.13 -2.91 13.58
N PRO A 121 -15.31 -2.38 12.35
CA PRO A 121 -15.49 -0.96 12.05
C PRO A 121 -16.55 -0.28 12.93
N VAL A 122 -17.65 -0.98 13.22
CA VAL A 122 -18.77 -0.49 14.05
C VAL A 122 -18.36 -0.18 15.50
N LEU A 123 -17.30 -0.82 16.00
CA LEU A 123 -16.82 -0.64 17.37
C LEU A 123 -15.75 0.46 17.49
N ILE A 124 -15.18 0.90 16.37
CA ILE A 124 -14.10 1.88 16.32
C ILE A 124 -14.68 3.29 16.48
N VAL A 125 -14.15 4.02 17.44
CA VAL A 125 -14.47 5.45 17.65
C VAL A 125 -13.56 6.31 16.79
N SER A 126 -12.27 5.96 16.74
CA SER A 126 -11.31 6.57 15.85
C SER A 126 -10.12 5.64 15.62
N ALA A 127 -9.41 5.85 14.52
CA ALA A 127 -8.20 5.14 14.17
C ALA A 127 -7.09 6.15 13.84
N TRP A 128 -5.84 5.72 14.01
CA TRP A 128 -4.68 6.49 13.58
C TRP A 128 -3.92 5.68 12.53
N ALA A 129 -3.71 6.28 11.36
CA ALA A 129 -2.83 5.77 10.33
C ALA A 129 -1.69 6.74 9.99
N VAL A 130 -0.54 6.20 9.58
CA VAL A 130 0.65 6.95 9.20
C VAL A 130 0.98 6.67 7.75
N ARG A 131 1.32 7.72 6.99
CA ARG A 131 1.72 7.60 5.60
C ARG A 131 2.91 6.64 5.45
N CYS A 132 2.83 5.70 4.51
CA CYS A 132 3.78 4.59 4.39
C CYS A 132 4.30 4.31 2.97
N ASP A 133 3.81 5.02 1.96
CA ASP A 133 4.33 5.03 0.57
C ASP A 133 5.61 5.85 0.40
N LEU A 134 5.94 6.74 1.35
CA LEU A 134 7.11 7.62 1.28
C LEU A 134 7.86 7.68 2.61
N VAL A 135 9.17 7.49 2.58
CA VAL A 135 10.04 7.60 3.77
C VAL A 135 10.94 8.83 3.67
N ARG A 136 10.97 9.62 4.75
CA ARG A 136 11.83 10.79 4.90
C ARG A 136 13.03 10.48 5.78
N ILE A 137 14.16 10.21 5.15
CA ILE A 137 15.41 9.84 5.82
C ILE A 137 16.21 11.10 6.12
N LYS A 138 16.52 11.34 7.40
CA LYS A 138 17.43 12.42 7.79
C LYS A 138 18.83 12.12 7.28
N VAL A 139 19.51 13.11 6.70
CA VAL A 139 20.90 12.96 6.26
C VAL A 139 21.81 13.96 6.96
N THR A 140 23.03 13.55 7.23
CA THR A 140 24.11 14.41 7.72
C THR A 140 25.24 14.39 6.72
N MET A 141 25.53 15.53 6.13
CA MET A 141 26.51 15.74 5.07
C MET A 141 27.73 16.41 5.67
N THR A 142 28.86 15.70 5.71
CA THR A 142 30.09 16.18 6.35
C THR A 142 31.20 16.40 5.32
N ARG A 143 31.76 17.60 5.28
CA ARG A 143 32.92 17.99 4.45
C ARG A 143 34.03 18.54 5.34
N GLY A 144 35.12 17.79 5.47
CA GLY A 144 36.19 18.19 6.40
C GLY A 144 35.63 18.29 7.83
N GLU A 145 35.64 19.51 8.38
CA GLU A 145 35.14 19.82 9.72
C GLU A 145 33.67 20.31 9.71
N ASP A 146 33.15 20.69 8.54
CA ASP A 146 31.79 21.22 8.41
C ASP A 146 30.77 20.10 8.25
N SER A 147 29.60 20.25 8.88
CA SER A 147 28.48 19.31 8.76
C SER A 147 27.14 20.02 8.61
N ALA A 148 26.36 19.61 7.62
CA ALA A 148 24.99 20.07 7.37
C ALA A 148 23.98 18.92 7.54
N SER A 149 22.72 19.26 7.81
CA SER A 149 21.62 18.30 7.91
C SER A 149 20.58 18.58 6.84
N SER A 150 20.08 17.53 6.19
CA SER A 150 19.00 17.60 5.20
C SER A 150 18.10 16.37 5.30
N ILE A 151 17.16 16.20 4.37
CA ILE A 151 16.23 15.07 4.27
C ILE A 151 16.27 14.53 2.84
N ILE A 152 16.32 13.20 2.71
CA ILE A 152 16.10 12.48 1.46
C ILE A 152 14.72 11.84 1.55
N GLU A 153 13.90 12.03 0.52
CA GLU A 153 12.65 11.29 0.33
C GLU A 153 12.92 10.08 -0.58
N SER A 154 12.35 8.93 -0.24
CA SER A 154 12.61 7.67 -0.94
C SER A 154 11.46 6.70 -0.74
N ASP A 155 11.30 5.78 -1.68
CA ASP A 155 10.38 4.65 -1.53
C ASP A 155 10.83 3.75 -0.36
N PRO A 156 9.90 3.19 0.44
CA PRO A 156 10.21 2.40 1.63
C PRO A 156 11.15 1.21 1.40
N ASP A 157 11.04 0.58 0.23
CA ASP A 157 11.79 -0.60 -0.22
C ASP A 157 13.15 -0.25 -0.86
N THR A 158 13.43 1.04 -1.09
CA THR A 158 14.71 1.47 -1.67
C THR A 158 15.87 1.07 -0.76
N VAL A 159 16.82 0.32 -1.30
CA VAL A 159 17.96 -0.20 -0.53
C VAL A 159 19.15 0.77 -0.56
N PHE A 160 19.51 1.28 0.61
CA PHE A 160 20.74 2.06 0.81
C PHE A 160 21.89 1.17 1.28
N SER A 161 23.08 1.36 0.72
CA SER A 161 24.27 0.58 1.07
C SER A 161 25.46 1.46 1.43
N CYS A 162 26.12 1.13 2.54
CA CYS A 162 27.36 1.78 2.95
C CYS A 162 28.43 1.63 1.85
N GLY A 163 29.07 2.75 1.51
CA GLY A 163 30.11 2.83 0.49
C GLY A 163 29.60 3.27 -0.88
N THR A 164 28.29 3.21 -1.13
CA THR A 164 27.66 3.63 -2.39
C THR A 164 27.66 5.14 -2.53
N ILE A 165 27.73 5.62 -3.76
CA ILE A 165 27.60 7.04 -4.10
C ILE A 165 26.15 7.31 -4.49
N ILE A 166 25.55 8.31 -3.86
CA ILE A 166 24.22 8.83 -4.17
C ILE A 166 24.34 10.28 -4.64
N GLU A 167 23.32 10.77 -5.32
CA GLU A 167 23.17 12.18 -5.66
C GLU A 167 22.14 12.82 -4.73
N HIS A 168 22.49 13.94 -4.10
CA HIS A 168 21.60 14.70 -3.22
C HIS A 168 21.93 16.18 -3.35
N GLU A 169 20.91 17.01 -3.53
CA GLU A 169 21.07 18.47 -3.74
C GLU A 169 22.04 18.82 -4.89
N GLY A 170 22.03 18.03 -5.97
CA GLY A 170 22.88 18.23 -7.15
C GLY A 170 24.36 17.86 -6.97
N GLU A 171 24.72 17.25 -5.84
CA GLU A 171 26.08 16.86 -5.53
C GLU A 171 26.20 15.35 -5.25
N LYS A 172 27.38 14.78 -5.52
CA LYS A 172 27.67 13.37 -5.25
C LYS A 172 28.15 13.17 -3.82
N TRP A 173 27.58 12.19 -3.15
CA TRP A 173 27.87 11.84 -1.76
C TRP A 173 28.07 10.36 -1.59
N ARG A 174 29.10 9.95 -0.85
CA ARG A 174 29.31 8.57 -0.42
C ARG A 174 28.61 8.32 0.91
N ILE A 175 27.78 7.28 0.97
CA ILE A 175 27.18 6.81 2.23
C ILE A 175 28.29 6.23 3.11
N ARG A 176 28.66 6.95 4.16
CA ARG A 176 29.68 6.52 5.12
C ARG A 176 29.14 5.54 6.14
N ALA A 177 27.88 5.71 6.54
CA ALA A 177 27.21 4.88 7.53
C ALA A 177 25.69 5.04 7.52
N ILE A 178 25.01 4.03 8.05
CA ILE A 178 23.55 3.95 8.18
C ILE A 178 23.19 3.79 9.65
N HIS A 179 22.20 4.54 10.14
CA HIS A 179 21.67 4.43 11.50
C HIS A 179 20.20 4.00 11.47
N THR A 180 19.88 2.88 12.12
CA THR A 180 18.53 2.27 12.16
C THR A 180 17.82 2.47 13.49
N GLY A 181 18.25 3.42 14.32
CA GLY A 181 17.71 3.66 15.66
C GLY A 181 18.33 2.81 16.77
N ILE A 182 18.70 1.54 16.50
CA ILE A 182 19.38 0.67 17.49
C ILE A 182 20.88 0.98 17.55
N GLY A 183 21.48 1.38 16.43
CA GLY A 183 22.91 1.63 16.35
C GLY A 183 23.33 2.14 14.97
N ARG A 184 24.63 2.44 14.82
CA ARG A 184 25.22 2.89 13.55
C ARG A 184 26.01 1.74 12.94
N THR A 185 25.71 1.42 11.69
CA THR A 185 26.45 0.41 10.93
C THR A 185 27.33 1.11 9.90
N LEU A 186 28.62 0.75 9.87
CA LEU A 186 29.60 1.26 8.91
C LEU A 186 29.70 0.39 7.64
N THR A 187 28.97 -0.74 7.63
CA THR A 187 28.91 -1.74 6.57
C THR A 187 27.46 -2.20 6.39
N GLY A 188 27.17 -2.89 5.29
CA GLY A 188 25.85 -3.49 5.06
C GLY A 188 24.88 -2.62 4.25
N ARG A 189 23.66 -3.13 4.13
CA ARG A 189 22.55 -2.59 3.34
C ARG A 189 21.28 -2.57 4.19
N ARG A 190 20.42 -1.58 4.00
CA ARG A 190 19.13 -1.45 4.69
C ARG A 190 18.11 -0.85 3.73
N GLU A 191 16.86 -1.28 3.86
CA GLU A 191 15.73 -0.64 3.19
C GLU A 191 15.46 0.72 3.82
N ALA A 192 14.95 1.67 3.03
CA ALA A 192 14.68 3.04 3.46
C ALA A 192 13.82 3.09 4.73
N ALA A 193 12.80 2.22 4.81
CA ALA A 193 11.89 2.10 5.95
C ALA A 193 12.59 1.81 7.29
N GLU A 194 13.75 1.17 7.27
CA GLU A 194 14.52 0.82 8.47
C GLU A 194 15.51 1.92 8.88
N ILE A 195 15.69 2.96 8.05
CA ILE A 195 16.77 3.94 8.21
C ILE A 195 16.25 5.20 8.90
N ARG A 196 16.85 5.49 10.05
CA ARG A 196 16.60 6.72 10.81
C ARG A 196 17.50 7.88 10.37
N ARG A 197 18.75 7.59 9.96
CA ARG A 197 19.70 8.60 9.46
C ARG A 197 20.79 8.02 8.55
N LEU A 198 21.14 8.73 7.47
CA LEU A 198 22.34 8.49 6.67
C LEU A 198 23.44 9.50 7.01
N PHE A 199 24.69 9.02 7.00
CA PHE A 199 25.86 9.89 7.12
C PHE A 199 26.61 9.88 5.80
N LEU A 200 26.77 11.06 5.21
CA LEU A 200 27.27 11.29 3.88
C LEU A 200 28.60 12.03 3.93
N HIS A 201 29.57 11.59 3.14
CA HIS A 201 30.86 12.24 2.96
C HIS A 201 31.13 12.42 1.46
N PRO A 202 31.98 13.38 1.04
CA PRO A 202 32.43 13.46 -0.35
C PRO A 202 32.98 12.12 -0.85
N PRO A 203 32.70 11.74 -2.11
CA PRO A 203 33.30 10.58 -2.71
C PRO A 203 34.83 10.73 -2.73
N PRO A 204 35.59 9.62 -2.58
CA PRO A 204 37.03 9.68 -2.68
C PRO A 204 37.45 10.22 -4.05
N VAL A 205 38.47 11.09 -4.07
CA VAL A 205 39.07 11.55 -5.32
C VAL A 205 39.53 10.35 -6.15
N PRO A 206 39.24 10.32 -7.48
CA PRO A 206 39.72 9.25 -8.34
C PRO A 206 41.24 9.13 -8.23
N ARG A 207 41.74 7.91 -7.96
CA ARG A 207 43.18 7.65 -8.01
C ARG A 207 43.64 7.88 -9.46
N ASN A 208 44.34 8.97 -9.72
CA ASN A 208 45.07 9.15 -10.97
C ASN A 208 46.11 8.03 -11.08
N ARG A 209 45.84 7.00 -11.89
CA ARG A 209 46.85 6.01 -12.30
C ARG A 209 47.81 6.69 -13.27
N ARG A 210 48.74 7.50 -12.76
CA ARG A 210 49.96 7.83 -13.50
C ARG A 210 50.82 6.58 -13.53
N TRP A 211 50.72 5.80 -14.61
CA TRP A 211 51.77 4.87 -14.99
C TRP A 211 52.94 5.72 -15.52
N GLN A 212 53.92 6.02 -14.68
CA GLN A 212 55.25 6.35 -15.16
C GLN A 212 55.96 5.02 -15.41
N ARG A 213 56.08 4.65 -16.67
CA ARG A 213 57.09 3.69 -17.13
C ARG A 213 58.34 4.51 -17.40
N ASP A 214 59.35 4.33 -16.56
CA ASP A 214 60.76 4.47 -16.94
C ASP A 214 61.33 3.05 -17.09
#